data_AF-A0A0F9BC55-F1
#
_entry.id   AF-A0A0F9BC55-F1
#
_cell.length_a   1.000
_cell.length_b   1.000
_cell.length_c   1.000
_cell.angle_alpha   90.00
_cell.angle_beta   90.00
_cell.angle_gamma   90.00
#
_symmetry.space_group_name_H-M   'P 1'
#
loop_
_entity.id
_entity.type
_entity.pdbx_description
1 polymer ?
#
loop_
_entity_poly.entity_id
_entity_poly.type
_entity_poly.pdbx_seq_one_letter_code
_entity_poly.pdbx_strand_id
1 'polypeptide(L)'
;MNTLTTLSFRLTSCCVCGVLFGMPEDLSQSLQGSKDPWWCPNGDQQNYLGKSTQEQLSEANRTTRELRDKLYVARDEAARKGKQLTALRRRARGKK
;
A
#
# COMPACT_ATOMS: atom_id res chain seq x y z
N MET A 1 -4.20 33.58 31.69
CA MET A 1 -3.25 32.61 31.12
C MET A 1 -3.40 32.68 29.61
N ASN A 2 -2.41 33.20 28.88
CA ASN A 2 -2.48 33.22 27.42
C ASN A 2 -1.98 31.88 26.88
N THR A 3 -2.88 31.08 26.30
CA THR A 3 -2.52 29.88 25.56
C THR A 3 -1.98 30.28 24.18
N LEU A 4 -0.75 29.87 23.87
CA LEU A 4 -0.18 30.00 22.53
C LEU A 4 -0.67 28.84 21.68
N THR A 5 -1.43 29.12 20.62
CA THR A 5 -1.85 28.12 19.63
C THR A 5 -0.87 28.14 18.47
N THR A 6 -0.21 27.01 18.20
CA THR A 6 0.61 26.84 17.00
C THR A 6 -0.27 26.31 15.87
N LEU A 7 -0.23 26.96 14.70
CA LEU A 7 -0.95 26.53 13.50
C LEU A 7 0.07 26.15 12.42
N SER A 8 -0.05 24.94 11.89
CA SER A 8 0.80 24.41 10.83
C SER A 8 0.05 24.37 9.51
N PHE A 9 0.67 24.88 8.44
CA PHE A 9 0.10 24.95 7.11
C PHE A 9 1.01 24.29 6.07
N ARG A 10 0.40 23.63 5.11
CA ARG A 10 1.02 23.11 3.89
C ARG A 10 0.71 24.01 2.72
N LEU A 11 1.72 24.37 1.94
CA LEU A 11 1.52 25.01 0.65
C LEU A 11 0.97 23.99 -0.36
N THR A 12 -0.12 24.37 -1.01
CA THR A 12 -0.76 23.58 -2.08
C THR A 12 -1.25 24.50 -3.20
N SER A 13 -1.52 23.95 -4.37
CA SER A 13 -2.00 24.68 -5.53
C SER A 13 -3.33 24.12 -6.06
N CYS A 14 -4.19 25.01 -6.58
CA CYS A 14 -5.37 24.57 -7.32
C CYS A 14 -4.96 23.89 -8.63
N CYS A 15 -5.57 22.76 -8.98
CA CYS A 15 -5.25 22.06 -10.24
C CYS A 15 -5.98 22.64 -11.46
N VAL A 16 -6.98 23.49 -11.22
CA VAL A 16 -7.75 24.20 -12.24
C VAL A 16 -7.16 25.59 -12.50
N CYS A 17 -7.21 26.49 -11.52
CA CYS A 17 -6.78 27.88 -11.70
C CYS A 17 -5.32 28.17 -11.31
N GLY A 18 -4.60 27.21 -10.71
CA GLY A 18 -3.18 27.34 -10.37
C GLY A 18 -2.86 28.22 -9.15
N VAL A 19 -3.86 28.77 -8.44
CA VAL A 19 -3.61 29.59 -7.25
C VAL A 19 -2.87 28.80 -6.17
N LEU A 20 -1.83 29.38 -5.59
CA LEU A 20 -1.04 28.83 -4.49
C LEU A 20 -1.56 29.35 -3.15
N PHE A 21 -1.84 28.48 -2.19
CA PHE A 21 -2.37 28.86 -0.87
C PHE A 21 -1.95 27.88 0.22
N GLY A 22 -2.07 28.32 1.48
CA GLY A 22 -1.82 27.50 2.66
C GLY A 22 -3.08 26.74 3.09
N MET A 23 -2.97 25.42 3.22
CA MET A 23 -4.00 24.56 3.78
C MET A 23 -3.54 24.06 5.16
N PRO A 24 -4.39 24.06 6.21
CA PRO A 24 -4.05 23.45 7.49
C PRO A 24 -3.57 22.01 7.30
N GLU A 25 -2.46 21.64 7.94
CA GLU A 25 -1.84 20.32 7.74
C GLU A 25 -2.82 19.19 8.09
N ASP A 26 -3.56 19.33 9.19
CA ASP A 26 -4.56 18.34 9.64
C ASP A 26 -5.68 18.14 8.61
N LEU A 27 -6.14 19.24 8.00
CA LEU A 27 -7.15 19.20 6.95
C LEU A 27 -6.59 18.52 5.69
N SER A 28 -5.36 18.85 5.29
CA SER A 28 -4.69 18.22 4.16
C SER A 28 -4.57 16.71 4.35
N GLN A 29 -4.16 16.26 5.55
CA GLN A 29 -4.02 14.83 5.86
C GLN A 29 -5.37 14.11 5.87
N SER A 30 -6.40 14.73 6.46
CA SER A 30 -7.76 14.18 6.47
C SER A 30 -8.29 13.98 5.05
N LEU A 31 -8.17 14.99 4.19
CA LEU A 31 -8.63 14.96 2.80
C LEU A 31 -7.84 13.95 1.94
N GLN A 32 -6.54 13.75 2.20
CA GLN A 32 -5.75 12.71 1.51
C GLN A 32 -6.20 11.29 1.91
N GLY A 33 -6.68 11.12 3.14
CA GLY A 33 -7.21 9.86 3.65
C GLY A 33 -8.61 9.56 3.11
N SER A 34 -9.53 10.51 3.24
CA SER A 34 -10.94 10.32 2.85
C SER A 34 -11.18 10.44 1.35
N LYS A 35 -10.37 11.25 0.66
CA LYS A 35 -10.55 11.64 -0.76
C LYS A 35 -11.90 12.32 -1.00
N ASP A 36 -12.36 13.06 0.00
CA ASP A 36 -13.53 13.91 -0.14
C ASP A 36 -13.21 15.11 -1.03
N PRO A 37 -14.20 15.61 -1.79
CA PRO A 37 -14.04 16.83 -2.54
C PRO A 37 -13.81 18.01 -1.59
N TRP A 38 -12.90 18.90 -1.99
CA TRP A 38 -12.61 20.14 -1.29
C TRP A 38 -12.51 21.29 -2.29
N TRP A 39 -12.49 22.54 -1.82
CA TRP A 39 -12.52 23.72 -2.70
C TRP A 39 -11.29 24.59 -2.50
N CYS A 40 -10.75 25.11 -3.60
CA CYS A 40 -9.74 26.15 -3.54
C CYS A 40 -10.38 27.49 -3.10
N PRO A 41 -9.58 28.49 -2.70
CA PRO A 41 -10.10 29.81 -2.30
C PRO A 41 -10.91 30.53 -3.40
N ASN A 42 -10.68 30.18 -4.67
CA ASN A 42 -11.42 30.73 -5.81
C ASN A 42 -12.69 29.93 -6.15
N GLY A 43 -12.96 28.83 -5.46
CA GLY A 43 -14.19 28.04 -5.63
C GLY A 43 -14.10 26.86 -6.61
N ASP A 44 -12.91 26.53 -7.13
CA ASP A 44 -12.74 25.31 -7.93
C ASP A 44 -12.76 24.07 -7.03
N GLN A 45 -13.53 23.06 -7.42
CA GLN A 45 -13.57 21.77 -6.73
C GLN A 45 -12.31 20.94 -7.05
N GLN A 46 -11.77 20.32 -6.02
CA GLN A 46 -10.51 19.59 -6.02
C GLN A 46 -10.72 18.23 -5.35
N ASN A 47 -9.92 17.22 -5.73
CA ASN A 47 -9.86 15.95 -5.01
C ASN A 47 -8.45 15.37 -5.07
N TYR A 48 -8.04 14.67 -4.01
CA TYR A 48 -6.79 13.92 -4.00
C TYR A 48 -6.95 12.61 -4.79
N LEU A 49 -6.03 12.40 -5.74
CA LEU A 49 -5.97 11.20 -6.58
C LEU A 49 -4.96 10.20 -6.03
N GLY A 50 -5.07 8.94 -6.46
CA GLY A 50 -4.13 7.87 -6.11
C GLY A 50 -4.58 7.00 -4.94
N LYS A 51 -3.73 6.05 -4.54
CA LYS A 51 -3.98 5.19 -3.37
C LYS A 51 -3.52 5.92 -2.10
N SER A 52 -4.37 5.98 -1.08
CA SER A 52 -3.97 6.46 0.25
C SER A 52 -2.88 5.56 0.82
N THR A 53 -2.09 6.05 1.79
CA THR A 53 -1.07 5.24 2.47
C THR A 53 -1.67 3.95 3.05
N GLN A 54 -2.91 4.02 3.55
CA GLN A 54 -3.62 2.86 4.10
C GLN A 54 -4.02 1.85 3.01
N GLU A 55 -4.47 2.33 1.85
CA GLU A 55 -4.76 1.45 0.70
C GLU A 55 -3.48 0.79 0.16
N GLN A 56 -2.37 1.53 0.10
CA GLN A 56 -1.07 0.98 -0.28
C GLN A 56 -0.60 -0.10 0.70
N LEU A 57 -0.75 0.15 2.01
CA LEU A 57 -0.40 -0.81 3.06
C LEU A 57 -1.27 -2.08 2.98
N SER A 58 -2.58 -1.92 2.76
CA SER A 58 -3.52 -3.03 2.59
C SER A 58 -3.15 -3.89 1.37
N GLU A 59 -2.82 -3.26 0.24
CA GLU A 59 -2.35 -3.95 -0.95
C GLU A 59 -1.06 -4.72 -0.69
N ALA A 60 -0.05 -4.07 -0.09
CA ALA A 60 1.23 -4.71 0.22
C ALA A 60 1.06 -5.93 1.16
N ASN A 61 0.16 -5.82 2.13
CA ASN A 61 -0.18 -6.92 3.03
C ASN A 61 -0.85 -8.08 2.28
N ARG A 62 -1.78 -7.79 1.36
CA ARG A 62 -2.43 -8.79 0.50
C ARG A 62 -1.39 -9.51 -0.36
N THR A 63 -0.56 -8.78 -1.08
CA THR A 63 0.51 -9.36 -1.91
C THR A 63 1.47 -10.23 -1.10
N THR A 64 1.86 -9.76 0.10
CA THR A 64 2.74 -10.53 0.99
C THR A 64 2.10 -11.86 1.40
N ARG A 65 0.80 -11.85 1.72
CA ARG A 65 0.07 -13.07 2.07
C ARG A 65 0.01 -14.04 0.89
N GLU A 66 -0.34 -13.57 -0.29
CA GLU A 66 -0.42 -14.41 -1.50
C GLU A 66 0.94 -15.05 -1.85
N LEU A 67 2.03 -14.29 -1.71
CA LEU A 67 3.38 -14.81 -1.94
C LEU A 67 3.76 -15.87 -0.90
N ARG A 68 3.40 -15.67 0.38
CA ARG A 68 3.61 -16.69 1.42
C ARG A 68 2.85 -17.98 1.13
N ASP A 69 1.60 -17.88 0.70
CA ASP A 69 0.78 -19.04 0.36
C ASP A 69 1.38 -19.80 -0.84
N LYS A 70 1.82 -19.08 -1.89
CA LYS A 70 2.53 -19.67 -3.03
C LYS A 70 3.82 -20.37 -2.61
N LEU A 71 4.63 -19.75 -1.74
CA LEU A 71 5.87 -20.35 -1.23
C LEU A 71 5.59 -21.62 -0.42
N TYR A 72 4.52 -21.62 0.37
CA TYR A 72 4.12 -22.80 1.13
C TYR A 72 3.78 -23.98 0.22
N VAL A 73 2.96 -23.75 -0.80
CA VAL A 73 2.60 -24.77 -1.80
C VAL A 73 3.84 -25.28 -2.54
N ALA A 74 4.70 -24.36 -3.02
CA ALA A 74 5.93 -24.72 -3.72
C ALA A 74 6.88 -25.57 -2.86
N ARG A 75 6.99 -25.24 -1.55
CA ARG A 75 7.80 -26.01 -0.60
C ARG A 75 7.28 -27.44 -0.44
N ASP A 76 5.97 -27.60 -0.30
CA ASP A 76 5.35 -28.91 -0.14
C ASP A 76 5.51 -29.77 -1.41
N GLU A 77 5.31 -29.19 -2.59
CA GLU A 77 5.56 -29.87 -3.86
C GLU A 77 7.02 -30.31 -4.01
N ALA A 78 7.97 -29.44 -3.67
CA ALA A 78 9.39 -29.76 -3.70
C ALA A 78 9.72 -30.94 -2.76
N ALA A 79 9.14 -30.96 -1.55
CA ALA A 79 9.30 -32.06 -0.60
C ALA A 79 8.73 -33.38 -1.15
N ARG A 80 7.53 -33.35 -1.77
CA ARG A 80 6.91 -34.52 -2.42
C ARG A 80 7.79 -35.07 -3.55
N LYS A 81 8.25 -34.19 -4.45
CA LYS A 81 9.15 -34.56 -5.56
C LYS A 81 10.47 -35.13 -5.05
N GLY A 82 11.06 -34.55 -4.00
CA GLY A 82 12.28 -35.04 -3.37
C GLY A 82 12.15 -36.48 -2.83
N LYS A 83 11.02 -36.78 -2.16
CA LYS A 83 10.71 -38.15 -1.70
C LYS A 83 10.58 -39.12 -2.87
N GLN A 84 9.86 -38.74 -3.94
CA GLN A 84 9.72 -39.57 -5.14
C GLN A 84 11.07 -39.87 -5.80
N LEU A 85 11.91 -38.85 -5.98
CA LEU A 85 13.26 -39.01 -6.55
C LEU A 85 14.12 -39.97 -5.71
N THR A 86 14.06 -39.84 -4.38
CA THR A 86 14.78 -40.73 -3.46
C THR A 86 14.31 -42.17 -3.59
N ALA A 87 12.99 -42.39 -3.66
CA ALA A 87 12.42 -43.72 -3.84
C ALA A 87 12.81 -44.35 -5.19
N LEU A 88 12.78 -43.57 -6.28
CA LEU A 88 13.21 -44.00 -7.61
C LEU A 88 14.70 -44.40 -7.63
N ARG A 89 15.56 -43.56 -7.03
CA ARG A 89 17.00 -43.85 -6.91
C ARG A 89 17.28 -45.15 -6.16
N ARG A 90 16.53 -45.42 -5.08
CA ARG A 90 16.66 -46.68 -4.32
C ARG A 90 16.28 -47.90 -5.17
N ARG A 91 15.17 -47.83 -5.92
CA ARG A 91 14.72 -48.92 -6.80
C ARG A 91 15.72 -49.21 -7.92
N ALA A 92 16.31 -48.18 -8.52
CA ALA A 92 17.32 -48.35 -9.56
C ALA A 92 18.60 -49.04 -9.05
N ARG A 93 19.01 -48.75 -7.80
CA ARG A 93 20.21 -49.35 -7.20
C ARG A 93 20.03 -50.83 -6.82
N GLY A 94 18.84 -51.25 -6.40
CA GLY A 94 18.55 -52.63 -5.99
C GLY A 94 18.29 -53.60 -7.14
N LYS A 95 18.49 -53.20 -8.40
CA LYS A 95 18.23 -53.99 -9.60
C LYS A 95 19.52 -54.56 -10.23
N LYS A 96 20.57 -54.76 -9.43
CA LYS A 96 21.85 -55.38 -9.83
C LYS A 96 21.96 -56.77 -9.25
#